data_AF-A0A9E0UPS8-F1
#
_entry.id   AF-A0A9E0UPS8-F1
#
_cell.length_a   1.000
_cell.length_b   1.000
_cell.length_c   1.000
_cell.angle_alpha   90.00
_cell.angle_beta   90.00
_cell.angle_gamma   90.00
#
_symmetry.space_group_name_H-M   'P 1'
#
loop_
_entity.id
_entity.type
_entity.pdbx_description
1 polymer ?
#
loop_
_entity_poly.entity_id
_entity_poly.type
_entity_poly.pdbx_seq_one_letter_code
_entity_poly.pdbx_strand_id
1 'polypeptide(L)'
;MVSNFGTETDVRMSPGDVHEAAGYRFQFNGAKSVQGPNYRAQRGEFLVYQGERQVAVLHPEKRAYVAGGMPMTEAGIDAGFLRDLYVSLGEPVGDQGDWAVRIYYKPYVRWIWLAGILMALGGILAVTDGRYRTVRKAATLPAGNLARA
;
A
#
# COMPACT_ATOMS: atom_id res chain seq x y z
N MET A 1 2.77 11.44 -24.05
CA MET A 1 2.56 11.94 -22.67
C MET A 1 1.77 10.87 -21.93
N VAL A 2 2.40 10.09 -21.05
CA VAL A 2 1.69 9.03 -20.30
C VAL A 2 1.26 9.67 -18.98
N SER A 3 -0.03 9.94 -18.83
CA SER A 3 -0.58 10.44 -17.57
C SER A 3 -0.49 9.32 -16.54
N ASN A 4 0.36 9.52 -15.54
CA ASN A 4 0.42 8.67 -14.37
C ASN A 4 -0.60 9.22 -13.36
N PHE A 5 -1.64 8.46 -13.04
CA PHE A 5 -2.70 8.92 -12.11
C PHE A 5 -2.20 9.09 -10.66
N GLY A 6 -0.98 8.61 -10.36
CA GLY A 6 -0.36 8.79 -9.06
C GLY A 6 0.30 10.16 -8.93
N THR A 7 0.05 10.84 -7.81
CA THR A 7 0.69 12.12 -7.46
C THR A 7 1.71 11.88 -6.35
N GLU A 8 2.87 12.50 -6.48
CA GLU A 8 3.91 12.57 -5.46
C GLU A 8 4.18 14.03 -5.17
N THR A 9 4.26 14.40 -3.91
CA THR A 9 4.46 15.78 -3.49
C THR A 9 5.32 15.83 -2.25
N ASP A 10 6.46 16.52 -2.38
CA ASP A 10 7.43 16.73 -1.31
C ASP A 10 7.28 18.16 -0.81
N VAL A 11 6.93 18.32 0.47
CA VAL A 11 6.65 19.62 1.08
C VAL A 11 7.32 19.74 2.44
N ARG A 12 7.73 20.96 2.78
CA ARG A 12 8.07 21.30 4.17
C ARG A 12 6.78 21.69 4.89
N MET A 13 6.54 21.11 6.06
CA MET A 13 5.37 21.42 6.88
C MET A 13 5.81 21.73 8.31
N SER A 14 5.30 22.85 8.83
CA SER A 14 5.36 23.21 10.25
C SER A 14 4.14 22.66 11.01
N PRO A 15 4.22 22.43 12.33
CA PRO A 15 3.05 22.02 13.10
C PRO A 15 1.90 23.03 12.97
N GLY A 16 0.71 22.55 12.59
CA GLY A 16 -0.46 23.35 12.25
C GLY A 16 -0.66 23.58 10.75
N ASP A 17 0.38 23.36 9.93
CA ASP A 17 0.29 23.57 8.49
C ASP A 17 -0.65 22.58 7.81
N VAL A 18 -1.22 23.06 6.71
CA VAL A 18 -2.16 22.30 5.90
C VAL A 18 -1.69 22.30 4.46
N HIS A 19 -1.67 21.11 3.85
CA HIS A 19 -1.33 20.94 2.45
C HIS A 19 -2.43 20.16 1.72
N GLU A 20 -2.79 20.62 0.53
CA GLU A 20 -3.79 19.95 -0.31
C GLU A 20 -3.12 19.19 -1.46
N ALA A 21 -3.39 17.89 -1.54
CA ALA A 21 -2.87 17.03 -2.59
C ALA A 21 -3.96 16.05 -3.07
N ALA A 22 -4.15 15.96 -4.39
CA ALA A 22 -5.12 15.08 -5.04
C ALA A 22 -6.57 15.19 -4.49
N GLY A 23 -6.98 16.38 -4.05
CA GLY A 23 -8.32 16.63 -3.47
C GLY A 23 -8.46 16.24 -1.99
N TYR A 24 -7.35 15.94 -1.32
CA TYR A 24 -7.29 15.66 0.12
C TYR A 24 -6.49 16.74 0.82
N ARG A 25 -6.97 17.10 2.01
CA ARG A 25 -6.34 18.10 2.86
C ARG A 25 -5.60 17.39 3.98
N PHE A 26 -4.29 17.53 4.02
CA PHE A 26 -3.40 16.94 5.02
C PHE A 26 -3.00 18.03 6.00
N GLN A 27 -3.41 17.88 7.25
CA GLN A 27 -3.01 18.78 8.33
C GLN A 27 -1.93 18.09 9.16
N PHE A 28 -0.77 18.73 9.31
CA PHE A 28 0.32 18.24 10.14
C PHE A 28 0.16 18.79 11.56
N ASN A 29 -0.06 17.92 12.55
CA ASN A 29 -0.21 18.34 13.96
C ASN A 29 1.12 18.39 14.71
N GLY A 30 2.23 18.05 14.04
CA GLY A 30 3.57 18.00 14.62
C GLY A 30 4.10 16.58 14.78
N ALA A 31 5.33 16.49 15.26
CA ALA A 31 6.00 15.23 15.55
C ALA A 31 6.39 15.15 17.02
N LYS A 32 6.20 13.97 17.62
CA LYS A 32 6.54 13.68 19.01
C LYS A 32 7.57 12.55 19.10
N SER A 33 8.49 12.67 20.03
CA SER A 33 9.44 11.60 20.30
C SER A 33 8.76 10.49 21.12
N VAL A 34 8.84 9.25 20.64
CA VAL A 34 8.23 8.07 21.24
C VAL A 34 9.34 7.06 21.53
N GLN A 35 9.43 6.60 22.78
CA GLN A 35 10.37 5.56 23.18
C GLN A 35 9.66 4.19 23.06
N GLY A 36 10.12 3.35 22.14
CA GLY A 36 9.71 1.95 22.02
C GLY A 36 10.63 1.00 22.80
N PRO A 37 10.31 -0.31 22.86
CA PRO A 37 11.09 -1.28 23.62
C PRO A 37 12.55 -1.39 23.15
N ASN A 38 12.78 -1.35 21.83
CA ASN A 38 14.10 -1.51 21.20
C ASN A 38 14.44 -0.37 20.22
N TYR A 39 13.68 0.72 20.25
CA TYR A 39 13.87 1.85 19.32
C TYR A 39 13.44 3.17 19.94
N ARG A 40 14.00 4.28 19.43
CA ARG A 40 13.48 5.64 19.62
C ARG A 40 12.86 6.08 18.31
N ALA A 41 11.64 6.58 18.34
CA ALA A 41 10.91 7.02 17.16
C ALA A 41 10.57 8.51 17.23
N GLN A 42 10.53 9.18 16.09
CA GLN A 42 9.81 10.44 15.91
C GLN A 42 8.50 10.11 15.19
N ARG A 43 7.37 10.24 15.87
CA ARG A 43 6.04 9.98 15.32
C ARG A 43 5.38 11.28 14.93
N GLY A 44 5.17 11.49 13.64
CA GLY A 44 4.33 12.56 13.11
C GLY A 44 2.85 12.21 13.25
N GLU A 45 2.01 13.22 13.38
CA GLU A 45 0.55 13.08 13.36
C GLU A 45 -0.04 13.91 12.22
N PHE A 46 -0.75 13.24 11.31
CA PHE A 46 -1.40 13.86 10.17
C PHE A 46 -2.89 13.54 10.17
N LEU A 47 -3.71 14.59 10.13
CA LEU A 47 -5.15 14.47 9.92
C LEU A 47 -5.44 14.63 8.45
N VAL A 48 -6.17 13.67 7.87
CA VAL A 48 -6.55 13.69 6.46
C VAL A 48 -8.04 13.97 6.34
N TYR A 49 -8.38 15.00 5.57
CA TYR A 49 -9.75 15.39 5.28
C TYR A 49 -10.06 15.28 3.79
N GLN A 50 -11.32 14.98 3.49
CA GLN A 50 -11.90 15.08 2.17
C GLN A 50 -13.09 16.04 2.24
N GLY A 51 -12.90 17.26 1.72
CA GLY A 51 -13.82 18.37 2.01
C GLY A 51 -13.84 18.67 3.51
N GLU A 52 -15.02 18.61 4.13
CA GLU A 52 -15.22 18.87 5.57
C GLU A 52 -15.13 17.60 6.44
N ARG A 53 -15.06 16.41 5.83
CA ARG A 53 -15.05 15.14 6.56
C ARG A 53 -13.62 14.66 6.79
N GLN A 54 -13.29 14.39 8.05
CA GLN A 54 -12.07 13.65 8.38
C GLN A 54 -12.21 12.20 7.92
N VAL A 55 -11.27 11.74 7.09
CA VAL A 55 -11.28 10.40 6.51
C VAL A 55 -10.28 9.46 7.17
N ALA A 56 -9.13 9.99 7.65
CA ALA A 56 -8.09 9.17 8.28
C ALA A 56 -7.19 9.98 9.22
N VAL A 57 -6.48 9.27 10.09
CA VAL A 57 -5.35 9.78 10.87
C VAL A 57 -4.13 8.93 10.55
N LEU A 58 -3.08 9.57 10.06
CA LEU A 58 -1.84 8.92 9.68
C LEU A 58 -0.76 9.21 10.72
N HIS A 59 -0.05 8.17 11.13
CA HIS A 59 1.03 8.25 12.10
C HIS A 59 2.36 7.79 11.49
N PRO A 60 2.95 8.55 10.56
CA PRO A 60 4.28 8.23 10.05
C PRO A 60 5.31 8.28 11.19
N GLU A 61 6.25 7.35 11.17
CA GLU A 61 7.30 7.25 12.18
C GLU A 61 8.68 7.20 11.56
N LYS A 62 9.66 7.77 12.25
CA LYS A 62 11.07 7.57 11.95
C LYS A 62 11.75 6.91 13.12
N ARG A 63 12.17 5.65 12.98
CA ARG A 63 12.70 4.78 14.03
C ARG A 63 14.22 4.69 13.97
N ALA A 64 14.87 4.90 15.11
CA ALA A 64 16.28 4.63 15.36
C ALA A 64 16.39 3.45 16.35
N TYR A 65 17.02 2.36 15.93
CA TYR A 65 17.17 1.14 16.73
C TYR A 65 18.40 1.19 17.64
N VAL A 66 18.25 0.67 18.86
CA VAL A 66 19.32 0.70 19.88
C VAL A 66 20.48 -0.22 19.52
N ALA A 67 20.25 -1.26 18.71
CA ALA A 67 21.25 -2.22 18.26
C ALA A 67 22.30 -1.66 17.28
N GLY A 68 22.24 -0.36 16.96
CA GLY A 68 23.11 0.30 15.99
C GLY A 68 22.61 0.10 14.55
N GLY A 69 22.62 1.17 13.77
CA GLY A 69 22.16 1.17 12.38
C GLY A 69 21.68 2.54 11.90
N MET A 70 21.34 2.62 10.62
CA MET A 70 20.72 3.81 10.01
C MET A 70 19.25 3.93 10.46
N PRO A 71 18.74 5.14 10.72
CA PRO A 71 17.31 5.34 11.00
C PRO A 71 16.44 4.83 9.85
N MET A 72 15.30 4.22 10.17
CA MET A 72 14.32 3.73 9.20
C MET A 72 13.03 4.55 9.30
N THR A 73 12.42 4.88 8.17
CA THR A 73 11.13 5.58 8.11
C THR A 73 10.01 4.58 7.84
N GLU A 74 9.00 4.56 8.71
CA GLU A 74 7.72 3.90 8.51
C GLU A 74 6.69 4.94 8.04
N ALA A 75 6.14 4.72 6.85
CA ALA A 75 5.11 5.59 6.31
C ALA A 75 3.78 5.37 7.04
N GLY A 76 3.04 6.45 7.27
CA GLY A 76 1.63 6.37 7.63
C GLY A 76 0.83 6.04 6.37
N ILE A 77 0.06 4.96 6.41
CA ILE A 77 -0.70 4.46 5.25
C ILE A 77 -2.18 4.43 5.61
N ASP A 78 -3.01 5.04 4.75
CA ASP A 78 -4.46 4.86 4.77
C ASP A 78 -4.84 4.09 3.52
N ALA A 79 -5.12 2.80 3.71
CA ALA A 79 -5.42 1.88 2.63
C ALA A 79 -6.93 1.83 2.37
N GLY A 80 -7.39 2.51 1.32
CA GLY A 80 -8.79 2.55 0.90
C GLY A 80 -9.10 1.53 -0.19
N PHE A 81 -10.38 1.38 -0.57
CA PHE A 81 -10.76 0.48 -1.68
C PHE A 81 -10.44 1.08 -3.07
N LEU A 82 -10.61 2.40 -3.19
CA LEU A 82 -10.45 3.12 -4.46
C LEU A 82 -9.06 3.77 -4.60
N ARG A 83 -8.38 4.02 -3.47
CA ARG A 83 -7.13 4.75 -3.41
C ARG A 83 -6.36 4.38 -2.15
N ASP A 84 -5.05 4.55 -2.21
CA ASP A 84 -4.17 4.42 -1.06
C ASP A 84 -3.40 5.74 -0.89
N LEU A 85 -3.39 6.25 0.34
CA LEU A 85 -2.61 7.41 0.74
C LEU A 85 -1.40 6.97 1.54
N TYR A 86 -0.26 7.55 1.21
CA TYR A 86 0.97 7.34 1.95
C TYR A 86 1.55 8.69 2.35
N VAL A 87 1.94 8.81 3.60
CA VAL A 87 2.68 9.96 4.11
C VAL A 87 3.93 9.43 4.78
N SER A 88 5.10 9.98 4.44
CA SER A 88 6.37 9.61 5.08
C SER A 88 7.06 10.82 5.66
N LEU A 89 7.63 10.65 6.85
CA LEU A 89 8.46 11.66 7.51
C LEU A 89 9.90 11.56 7.00
N GLY A 90 10.41 12.66 6.44
CA GLY A 90 11.80 12.79 5.99
C GLY A 90 12.75 13.19 7.11
N GLU A 91 13.52 14.25 6.87
CA GLU A 91 14.36 14.87 7.90
C GLU A 91 13.64 16.09 8.52
N PRO A 92 13.93 16.42 9.78
CA PRO A 92 13.56 17.72 10.32
C PRO A 92 14.29 18.81 9.53
N VAL A 93 13.59 19.91 9.23
CA VAL A 93 14.10 21.02 8.41
C VAL A 93 14.03 22.30 9.22
N GLY A 94 15.19 22.87 9.55
CA GLY A 94 15.26 24.08 10.38
C GLY A 94 14.98 23.83 11.87
N ASP A 95 14.81 24.91 12.63
CA ASP A 95 14.87 24.87 14.10
C ASP A 95 13.50 24.89 14.81
N GLN A 96 12.40 25.12 14.06
CA GLN A 96 11.04 25.30 14.62
C GLN A 96 10.19 24.03 14.64
N GLY A 97 10.80 22.86 14.44
CA GLY A 97 10.09 21.59 14.41
C GLY A 97 9.42 21.31 13.08
N ASP A 98 9.88 21.91 11.99
CA ASP A 98 9.38 21.62 10.65
C ASP A 98 9.97 20.31 10.14
N TRP A 99 9.20 19.64 9.28
CA TRP A 99 9.60 18.37 8.70
C TRP A 99 9.46 18.40 7.19
N ALA A 100 10.41 17.74 6.52
CA ALA A 100 10.21 17.34 5.13
C ALA A 100 9.22 16.19 5.11
N VAL A 101 8.08 16.39 4.46
CA VAL A 101 6.99 15.43 4.35
C VAL A 101 6.84 15.04 2.89
N ARG A 102 6.75 13.74 2.63
CA ARG A 102 6.41 13.24 1.30
C ARG A 102 5.04 12.63 1.32
N ILE A 103 4.19 13.09 0.43
CA ILE A 103 2.80 12.65 0.29
C ILE A 103 2.66 11.94 -1.05
N TYR A 104 2.13 10.72 -1.00
CA TYR A 104 1.85 9.92 -2.19
C TYR A 104 0.36 9.60 -2.26
N TYR A 105 -0.19 9.84 -3.43
CA TYR A 105 -1.51 9.37 -3.82
C TYR A 105 -1.35 8.27 -4.87
N LYS A 106 -1.74 7.05 -4.54
CA LYS A 106 -1.67 5.90 -5.46
C LYS A 106 -3.05 5.26 -5.61
N PRO A 107 -3.78 5.55 -6.71
CA PRO A 107 -5.06 4.89 -6.96
C PRO A 107 -4.85 3.44 -7.45
N TYR A 108 -5.83 2.58 -7.16
CA TYR A 108 -5.96 1.21 -7.70
C TYR A 108 -4.90 0.16 -7.34
N VAL A 109 -4.02 0.37 -6.36
CA VAL A 109 -3.01 -0.65 -5.99
C VAL A 109 -3.66 -1.97 -5.56
N ARG A 110 -4.80 -1.92 -4.86
CA ARG A 110 -5.56 -3.12 -4.45
C ARG A 110 -6.13 -3.93 -5.60
N TRP A 111 -6.32 -3.34 -6.78
CA TRP A 111 -6.86 -4.04 -7.94
C TRP A 111 -5.85 -5.03 -8.53
N ILE A 112 -4.55 -4.80 -8.32
CA ILE A 112 -3.49 -5.74 -8.69
C ILE A 112 -3.68 -7.07 -7.94
N TRP A 113 -3.97 -6.99 -6.63
CA TRP A 113 -4.24 -8.16 -5.81
C TRP A 113 -5.57 -8.82 -6.17
N LEU A 114 -6.60 -8.02 -6.48
CA LEU A 114 -7.89 -8.54 -6.93
C LEU A 114 -7.77 -9.35 -8.24
N ALA A 115 -6.94 -8.91 -9.18
CA ALA A 115 -6.66 -9.66 -10.40
C ALA A 115 -6.03 -11.04 -10.09
N GLY A 116 -5.12 -11.10 -9.12
CA GLY A 116 -4.56 -12.36 -8.63
C GLY A 116 -5.61 -13.31 -8.04
N ILE A 117 -6.55 -12.77 -7.25
CA ILE A 117 -7.68 -13.54 -6.70
C ILE A 117 -8.58 -14.05 -7.83
N LEU A 118 -8.90 -13.22 -8.83
CA LEU A 118 -9.72 -13.62 -9.97
C LEU A 118 -9.06 -14.72 -10.80
N MET A 119 -7.74 -14.65 -11.03
CA MET A 119 -6.99 -15.71 -11.72
C MET A 119 -7.01 -17.02 -10.92
N ALA A 120 -6.82 -16.95 -9.60
CA ALA A 120 -6.88 -18.13 -8.74
C ALA A 120 -8.29 -18.78 -8.77
N LEU A 121 -9.34 -17.98 -8.70
CA LEU A 121 -10.72 -18.44 -8.83
C LEU A 121 -10.99 -19.06 -10.20
N GLY A 122 -10.50 -18.45 -11.29
CA GLY A 122 -10.58 -19.02 -12.63
C GLY A 122 -9.89 -20.39 -12.75
N GLY A 123 -8.72 -20.54 -12.11
CA GLY A 123 -8.02 -21.81 -12.02
C GLY A 123 -8.81 -22.87 -11.22
N ILE A 124 -9.38 -22.50 -10.08
CA ILE A 124 -10.20 -23.40 -9.25
C ILE A 124 -11.43 -23.86 -10.03
N LEU A 125 -12.13 -22.95 -10.72
CA LEU A 125 -13.28 -23.28 -11.56
C LEU A 125 -12.89 -24.21 -12.71
N ALA A 126 -11.75 -23.98 -13.36
CA ALA A 126 -11.27 -24.83 -14.45
C ALA A 126 -10.92 -26.26 -13.99
N VAL A 127 -10.35 -26.41 -12.78
CA VAL A 127 -10.00 -27.72 -12.20
C VAL A 127 -11.23 -28.47 -11.69
N THR A 128 -12.22 -27.75 -11.16
CA THR A 128 -13.46 -28.36 -10.64
C THR A 128 -14.49 -28.68 -11.73
N ASP A 129 -14.34 -28.13 -12.94
CA ASP A 129 -15.22 -28.46 -14.06
C ASP A 129 -14.98 -29.91 -14.56
N GLY A 130 -15.99 -30.76 -14.33
CA GLY A 130 -16.01 -32.17 -14.73
C GLY A 130 -15.84 -32.42 -16.22
N ARG A 131 -16.00 -31.40 -17.09
CA ARG A 131 -15.75 -31.51 -18.53
C ARG A 131 -14.29 -31.82 -18.88
N TYR A 132 -13.33 -31.26 -18.14
CA TYR A 132 -11.91 -31.60 -18.34
C TYR A 132 -11.59 -33.04 -17.92
N ARG A 133 -12.38 -33.61 -17.00
CA ARG A 133 -12.24 -35.01 -16.57
C ARG A 133 -12.71 -36.01 -17.64
N THR A 134 -13.66 -35.62 -18.50
CA THR A 134 -14.15 -36.45 -19.61
C THR A 134 -13.16 -36.57 -20.77
N VAL A 135 -12.38 -35.52 -21.08
CA VAL A 135 -11.38 -35.57 -22.17
C VAL A 135 -10.24 -36.55 -21.84
N ARG A 136 -9.82 -36.62 -20.57
CA ARG A 136 -8.82 -37.62 -20.13
C ARG A 136 -9.33 -39.06 -20.18
N LYS A 137 -10.63 -39.31 -19.99
CA LYS A 137 -11.21 -40.66 -20.12
C LYS A 137 -11.30 -41.13 -21.57
N ALA A 138 -11.53 -40.23 -22.52
CA ALA A 138 -11.58 -40.58 -23.94
C ALA A 138 -10.20 -40.90 -24.55
N ALA A 139 -9.12 -40.34 -23.99
CA ALA A 139 -7.74 -40.58 -24.44
C ALA A 139 -7.12 -41.89 -23.91
N THR A 140 -7.81 -42.64 -23.04
CA THR A 140 -7.36 -43.92 -22.49
C THR A 140 -8.32 -45.05 -22.88
N LEU A 141 -8.66 -45.14 -24.17
CA LEU A 141 -9.22 -46.39 -24.70
C LEU A 141 -8.04 -47.35 -24.96
N PRO A 142 -8.08 -48.59 -24.45
CA PRO A 142 -6.99 -49.54 -24.57
C PRO A 142 -6.80 -49.93 -26.04
N ALA A 143 -5.54 -49.96 -26.49
CA ALA A 143 -5.14 -50.65 -27.72
C ALA A 143 -5.37 -52.16 -27.51
N GLY A 144 -6.63 -52.58 -27.65
CA GLY A 144 -7.04 -53.98 -27.59
C GLY A 144 -6.68 -54.69 -28.88
N ASN A 145 -5.69 -55.60 -28.79
CA ASN A 145 -5.45 -56.78 -29.62
C ASN A 145 -6.11 -56.79 -31.02
N LEU A 146 -5.34 -56.46 -32.06
CA LEU A 146 -5.60 -57.00 -33.39
C LEU A 146 -5.08 -58.44 -33.42
N ALA A 147 -6.06 -59.35 -33.39
CA ALA A 147 -5.86 -60.78 -33.46
C ALA A 147 -5.28 -61.22 -34.81
N ARG A 148 -4.44 -62.25 -34.71
CA ARG A 148 -4.00 -63.21 -35.74
C ARG A 148 -4.99 -63.42 -36.90
N ALA A 149 -4.44 -63.48 -38.11
CA ALA A 149 -4.88 -64.33 -39.21
C ALA A 149 -3.64 -64.93 -39.88
#